data_AF-A0A6A5YJD9-F1
#
_entry.id   AF-A0A6A5YJD9-F1
#
_cell.length_a   1.000
_cell.length_b   1.000
_cell.length_c   1.000
_cell.angle_alpha   90.00
_cell.angle_beta   90.00
_cell.angle_gamma   90.00
#
_symmetry.space_group_name_H-M   'P 1'
#
loop_
_entity.id
_entity.type
_entity.pdbx_description
1 polymer ?
#
loop_
_entity_poly.entity_id
_entity_poly.type
_entity_poly.pdbx_seq_one_letter_code
_entity_poly.pdbx_strand_id
1 'polypeptide(L)' 'MFSKSLLLMTLLSALTLAAPNKVSPMEPRQSPACFPGGYRCNKGNIEVCNSSSNWQLSAVCSSRGCSTVGGSPHCL' A
#
# COMPACT_ATOMS: atom_id res chain seq x y z
N MET A 1 56.56 39.70 28.31
CA MET A 1 55.24 39.44 28.94
C MET A 1 54.15 39.88 27.97
N PHE A 2 53.83 39.05 26.98
CA PHE A 2 52.70 39.31 26.08
C PHE A 2 51.47 38.62 26.67
N SER A 3 50.49 39.46 27.01
CA SER A 3 49.33 39.12 27.80
C SER A 3 48.45 38.08 27.11
N LYS A 4 48.21 37.00 27.85
CA LYS A 4 47.17 35.99 27.65
C LYS A 4 45.82 36.68 27.43
N SER A 5 45.18 36.58 26.25
CA SER A 5 43.70 36.73 26.16
C SER A 5 43.06 36.52 24.78
N LEU A 6 43.79 36.20 23.71
CA LEU A 6 43.17 36.18 22.37
C LEU A 6 43.36 34.85 21.60
N LEU A 7 43.37 33.71 22.31
CA LEU A 7 43.54 32.38 21.70
C LEU A 7 42.36 31.43 21.95
N LEU A 8 41.24 31.91 22.51
CA LEU A 8 40.10 31.08 22.92
C LEU A 8 38.80 31.33 22.10
N MET A 9 38.91 31.81 20.86
CA MET A 9 37.74 32.25 20.06
C MET A 9 37.52 31.45 18.75
N THR A 10 38.10 30.26 18.57
CA THR A 10 37.98 29.55 17.27
C THR A 10 37.69 28.04 17.36
N LEU A 11 37.25 27.52 18.51
CA LEU A 11 37.14 26.07 18.74
C LEU A 11 35.72 25.47 18.82
N LEU A 12 34.68 26.14 18.32
CA LEU A 12 33.38 25.48 18.11
C LEU A 12 33.03 25.42 16.63
N SER A 13 33.82 24.60 15.95
CA SER A 13 33.59 24.09 14.61
C SER A 13 32.21 23.43 14.51
N ALA A 14 31.43 23.92 13.55
CA ALA A 14 30.38 23.23 12.81
C ALA A 14 29.46 22.30 13.63
N LEU A 15 28.37 22.86 14.16
CA LEU A 15 27.15 22.06 14.33
C LEU A 15 26.68 21.64 12.94
N THR A 16 27.06 20.43 12.54
CA THR A 16 26.54 19.77 11.34
C THR A 16 25.03 19.68 11.49
N LEU A 17 24.29 20.53 10.77
CA LEU A 17 22.86 20.35 10.57
C LEU A 17 22.67 19.01 9.85
N ALA A 18 22.34 17.96 10.60
CA ALA A 18 21.84 16.73 10.00
C ALA A 18 20.55 17.10 9.25
N ALA A 19 20.61 17.06 7.92
CA ALA A 19 19.44 17.24 7.09
C ALA A 19 18.37 16.23 7.54
N PRO A 20 17.08 16.63 7.66
CA PRO A 20 16.03 15.68 8.01
C PRO A 20 16.07 14.56 6.98
N ASN A 21 16.24 13.32 7.45
CA ASN A 21 16.06 12.14 6.62
C ASN A 21 14.65 12.23 6.04
N LYS A 22 14.55 12.64 4.77
CA LYS A 22 13.32 12.45 4.01
C LYS A 22 13.19 10.96 3.81
N VAL A 23 12.53 10.30 4.77
CA VAL A 23 11.93 9.00 4.53
C VAL A 23 10.99 9.24 3.37
N SER A 24 11.43 8.89 2.16
CA SER A 24 10.55 8.88 1.02
C SER A 24 9.40 7.96 1.42
N PRO A 25 8.13 8.39 1.33
CA PRO A 25 7.01 7.50 1.57
C PRO A 25 7.27 6.27 0.71
N MET A 26 7.37 5.11 1.35
CA MET A 26 7.37 3.86 0.62
C MET A 26 6.01 3.82 -0.06
N GLU A 27 5.99 4.20 -1.34
CA GLU A 27 4.77 4.22 -2.14
C GLU A 27 4.16 2.83 -2.00
N PRO A 28 2.90 2.69 -1.56
CA PRO A 28 2.26 1.41 -1.49
C PRO A 28 2.37 0.82 -2.89
N ARG A 29 3.06 -0.31 -3.05
CA ARG A 29 2.94 -1.08 -4.28
C ARG A 29 1.46 -1.47 -4.36
N GLN A 30 0.69 -0.71 -5.12
CA GLN A 30 -0.73 -0.95 -5.31
C GLN A 30 -0.84 -2.22 -6.13
N SER A 31 -0.84 -3.36 -5.43
CA SER A 31 -1.15 -4.64 -6.03
C SER A 31 -2.57 -4.53 -6.60
N PRO A 32 -2.80 -5.01 -7.84
CA PRO A 32 -4.14 -4.99 -8.40
C PRO A 32 -5.09 -5.76 -7.47
N ALA A 33 -6.28 -5.23 -7.26
CA ALA A 33 -7.28 -5.84 -6.37
C ALA A 33 -7.74 -7.22 -6.88
N CYS A 34 -7.59 -7.46 -8.19
CA CYS A 34 -7.83 -8.73 -8.84
C CYS A 34 -7.21 -8.81 -10.24
N PHE A 35 -7.14 -10.03 -10.77
CA PHE A 35 -6.75 -10.28 -12.16
C PHE A 35 -7.99 -10.28 -13.07
N PRO A 36 -8.01 -9.51 -14.17
CA PRO A 36 -9.13 -9.45 -15.09
C PRO A 36 -9.62 -10.84 -15.54
N GLY A 37 -10.93 -11.04 -15.57
CA GLY A 37 -11.56 -12.33 -15.89
C GLY A 37 -11.63 -13.33 -14.74
N GLY A 38 -10.96 -13.05 -13.61
CA GLY A 38 -11.12 -13.85 -12.39
C GLY A 38 -12.54 -13.72 -11.84
N TYR A 39 -13.06 -14.81 -11.26
CA TYR A 39 -14.35 -14.83 -10.58
C TYR A 39 -14.18 -15.15 -9.09
N ARG A 40 -15.07 -14.62 -8.24
CA ARG A 40 -15.12 -14.97 -6.81
C ARG A 40 -16.55 -14.94 -6.27
N CYS A 41 -16.75 -15.60 -5.14
CA CYS A 41 -17.91 -15.35 -4.28
C CYS A 41 -17.66 -14.13 -3.39
N ASN A 42 -18.59 -13.19 -3.34
CA ASN A 42 -18.61 -12.08 -2.39
C ASN A 42 -20.03 -11.82 -1.89
N LYS A 43 -20.23 -11.82 -0.57
CA LYS A 43 -21.55 -11.60 0.07
C LYS A 43 -22.68 -12.45 -0.51
N GLY A 44 -22.38 -13.70 -0.89
CA GLY A 44 -23.36 -14.62 -1.48
C GLY A 44 -23.66 -14.37 -2.96
N ASN A 45 -22.92 -13.50 -3.64
CA ASN A 45 -23.05 -13.23 -5.07
C ASN A 45 -21.74 -13.59 -5.79
N ILE A 46 -21.81 -13.77 -7.11
CA ILE A 46 -20.64 -13.96 -7.95
C ILE A 46 -20.20 -12.60 -8.45
N GLU A 47 -18.91 -12.28 -8.26
CA GLU A 47 -18.27 -11.12 -8.85
C GLU A 47 -17.24 -11.55 -9.89
N VAL A 48 -17.09 -10.73 -10.93
CA VAL A 48 -16.05 -10.86 -11.95
C VAL A 48 -15.11 -9.67 -11.87
N CYS A 49 -13.82 -9.91 -12.04
CA CYS A 49 -12.83 -8.86 -12.14
C CYS A 49 -12.84 -8.25 -13.54
N ASN A 50 -13.13 -6.95 -13.66
CA ASN A 50 -13.09 -6.24 -14.93
C ASN A 50 -11.65 -5.90 -15.38
N SER A 51 -11.50 -5.35 -16.59
CA SER A 51 -10.20 -4.94 -17.16
C SER A 51 -9.47 -3.88 -16.33
N SER A 52 -10.21 -3.08 -15.56
CA SER A 52 -9.66 -2.06 -14.66
C SER A 52 -9.25 -2.64 -13.31
N SER A 53 -9.14 -3.98 -13.17
CA SER A 53 -8.81 -4.67 -11.92
C SER A 53 -9.76 -4.36 -10.76
N ASN A 54 -11.04 -4.16 -11.07
CA ASN A 54 -12.10 -3.94 -10.08
C ASN A 54 -13.12 -5.07 -10.11
N TRP A 55 -13.56 -5.50 -8.93
CA TRP A 55 -14.63 -6.48 -8.81
C TRP A 55 -15.98 -5.85 -9.16
N GLN A 56 -16.73 -6.53 -10.03
CA GLN A 56 -18.05 -6.14 -10.48
C GLN A 56 -19.02 -7.28 -10.25
N LEU A 57 -20.27 -6.96 -9.89
CA LEU A 57 -21.31 -7.96 -9.75
C LEU A 57 -21.54 -8.67 -11.08
N SER A 58 -21.42 -9.99 -11.09
CA SER A 58 -21.67 -10.84 -12.25
C SER A 58 -23.01 -11.58 -12.14
N ALA A 59 -23.34 -12.09 -10.95
CA ALA A 59 -24.61 -12.79 -10.70
C ALA A 59 -25.05 -12.65 -9.24
N VAL A 60 -26.37 -12.52 -9.03
CA VAL A 60 -27.00 -12.52 -7.71
C VAL A 60 -27.53 -13.91 -7.40
N CYS A 61 -27.02 -14.57 -6.36
CA CYS A 61 -27.46 -15.92 -6.00
C CYS A 61 -28.62 -15.95 -4.99
N SER A 62 -29.23 -14.79 -4.73
CA SER A 62 -30.42 -14.63 -3.88
C SER A 62 -30.28 -15.34 -2.53
N SER A 63 -31.31 -16.07 -2.09
CA SER A 63 -31.34 -16.74 -0.78
C SER A 63 -30.46 -17.99 -0.67
N ARG A 64 -30.01 -18.55 -1.80
CA ARG A 64 -29.20 -19.78 -1.80
C ARG A 64 -27.71 -19.51 -1.59
N GLY A 65 -27.23 -18.31 -1.92
CA GLY A 65 -25.85 -17.90 -1.71
C GLY A 65 -24.88 -18.46 -2.75
N CYS A 66 -23.58 -18.22 -2.53
CA CYS A 66 -22.51 -18.55 -3.47
C CYS A 66 -21.49 -19.48 -2.80
N SER A 67 -21.05 -20.50 -3.52
CA SER A 67 -19.99 -21.41 -3.09
C SER A 67 -19.01 -21.69 -4.22
N THR A 68 -17.75 -21.98 -3.88
CA THR A 68 -16.73 -22.36 -4.85
C THR A 68 -16.71 -23.88 -5.01
N VAL A 69 -17.08 -24.37 -6.20
CA VAL A 69 -17.08 -25.79 -6.57
C VAL A 69 -16.01 -26.00 -7.64
N GLY A 70 -15.04 -26.88 -7.38
CA GLY A 70 -13.96 -27.16 -8.34
C GLY A 70 -13.10 -25.94 -8.71
N GLY A 71 -13.00 -24.95 -7.82
CA GLY A 71 -12.25 -23.71 -8.08
C GLY A 71 -13.03 -22.61 -8.78
N SER A 72 -14.29 -22.86 -9.15
CA SER A 72 -15.18 -21.88 -9.79
C SER A 72 -16.33 -21.50 -8.85
N PRO A 73 -16.73 -20.22 -8.78
CA PRO A 73 -17.89 -19.81 -7.98
C PRO A 73 -19.20 -20.18 -8.69
N HIS A 74 -20.13 -20.76 -7.92
CA HIS A 74 -21.45 -21.19 -8.35
C HIS A 74 -22.53 -20.69 -7.38
N CYS A 75 -23.70 -20.35 -7.92
CA CYS A 75 -24.90 -20.20 -7.12
C CYS A 75 -25.43 -21.59 -6.72
N LEU A 76 -25.88 -21.72 -5.47
CA LEU A 76 -26.47 -22.94 -4.91
C LEU A 76 -27.96 -23.08 -5.27
#